data_AF-A0AAV0J635-F1
#
_entry.id   AF-A0AAV0J635-F1
#
_cell.length_a   1.000
_cell.length_b   1.000
_cell.length_c   1.000
_cell.angle_alpha   90.00
_cell.angle_beta   90.00
_cell.angle_gamma   90.00
#
_symmetry.space_group_name_H-M   'P 1'
#
loop_
_entity.id
_entity.type
_entity.pdbx_description
1 polymer ?
#
loop_
_entity_poly.entity_id
_entity_poly.type
_entity_poly.pdbx_seq_one_letter_code
_entity_poly.pdbx_strand_id
1 'polypeptide(L)'
;MLDCVEELGDSVDQIRQSIDEMAGARGAGRSPADFQMMISDVQTWVSAALTDESTCNDGFAGKEMAGETKTVVRGKIETIAHLTSNALALINAYATLHH
;
A
#
# COMPACT_ATOMS: atom_id res chain seq x y z
N MET A 1 -15.64 -11.42 3.71
CA MET A 1 -15.80 -10.77 2.38
C MET A 1 -16.10 -9.28 2.56
N LEU A 2 -17.01 -8.90 3.46
CA LEU A 2 -17.13 -7.51 3.95
C LEU A 2 -15.78 -7.01 4.50
N ASP A 3 -15.14 -7.78 5.37
CA ASP A 3 -13.81 -7.43 5.93
C ASP A 3 -12.79 -7.16 4.81
N CYS A 4 -12.68 -8.03 3.79
CA CYS A 4 -11.79 -7.75 2.66
C CYS A 4 -12.13 -6.44 1.91
N VAL A 5 -13.42 -6.11 1.74
CA VAL A 5 -13.80 -4.84 1.08
C VAL A 5 -13.39 -3.64 1.91
N GLU A 6 -13.48 -3.75 3.25
CA GLU A 6 -12.99 -2.74 4.19
C GLU A 6 -11.46 -2.60 4.10
N GLU A 7 -10.71 -3.69 4.20
CA GLU A 7 -9.24 -3.70 4.07
C GLU A 7 -8.76 -3.11 2.72
N LEU A 8 -9.43 -3.46 1.61
CA LEU A 8 -9.09 -2.88 0.30
C LEU A 8 -9.48 -1.40 0.20
N GLY A 9 -10.52 -0.96 0.93
CA GLY A 9 -10.89 0.44 1.05
C GLY A 9 -9.81 1.24 1.79
N ASP A 10 -9.36 0.72 2.93
CA ASP A 10 -8.30 1.32 3.74
C ASP A 10 -6.98 1.39 2.98
N SER A 11 -6.61 0.32 2.26
CA SER A 11 -5.45 0.29 1.37
C SER A 11 -5.49 1.42 0.32
N VAL A 12 -6.66 1.67 -0.29
CA VAL A 12 -6.82 2.77 -1.25
C VAL A 12 -6.62 4.14 -0.59
N ASP A 13 -7.16 4.35 0.61
CA ASP A 13 -7.05 5.62 1.32
C ASP A 13 -5.62 5.88 1.81
N GLN A 14 -4.91 4.85 2.27
CA GLN A 14 -3.50 4.93 2.63
C GLN A 14 -2.61 5.24 1.42
N ILE A 15 -2.84 4.59 0.27
CA ILE A 15 -2.12 4.92 -0.97
C ILE A 15 -2.38 6.37 -1.40
N ARG A 16 -3.61 6.87 -1.26
CA ARG A 16 -3.92 8.30 -1.52
C ARG A 16 -3.15 9.23 -0.60
N GLN A 17 -3.12 8.94 0.70
CA GLN A 17 -2.33 9.71 1.68
C GLN A 17 -0.86 9.75 1.30
N SER A 18 -0.28 8.62 0.88
CA SER A 18 1.10 8.56 0.38
C SER A 18 1.34 9.47 -0.83
N ILE A 19 0.40 9.50 -1.78
CA ILE A 19 0.50 10.35 -2.98
C ILE A 19 0.42 11.83 -2.59
N ASP A 20 -0.51 12.20 -1.71
CA ASP A 20 -0.71 13.58 -1.29
C ASP A 20 0.51 14.12 -0.52
N GLU A 21 1.11 13.32 0.37
CA GLU A 21 2.30 13.70 1.13
C GLU A 21 3.53 13.85 0.21
N MET A 22 3.71 12.95 -0.75
CA MET A 22 4.74 13.09 -1.79
C MET A 22 4.50 14.31 -2.70
N ALA A 23 3.25 14.64 -3.02
CA ALA A 23 2.90 15.82 -3.82
C ALA A 23 3.16 17.12 -3.05
N GLY A 24 2.83 17.15 -1.76
CA GLY A 24 3.13 18.25 -0.84
C GLY A 24 4.62 18.54 -0.72
N ALA A 25 5.48 17.54 -0.94
CA ALA A 25 6.94 17.70 -0.96
C ALA A 25 7.46 18.49 -2.18
N ARG A 26 6.72 18.51 -3.31
CA ARG A 26 7.15 19.22 -4.53
C ARG A 26 7.00 20.74 -4.44
N GLY A 27 6.22 21.25 -3.50
CA GLY A 27 5.91 22.68 -3.38
C GLY A 27 6.66 23.44 -2.28
N ALA A 28 7.28 22.75 -1.32
CA ALA A 28 7.89 23.36 -0.15
C ALA A 28 9.40 23.08 -0.10
N GLY A 29 10.21 24.12 0.08
CA GLY A 29 11.62 23.98 0.45
C GLY A 29 11.72 23.34 1.84
N ARG A 30 11.63 22.00 1.89
CA ARG A 30 11.70 21.22 3.12
C ARG A 30 13.13 21.07 3.58
N SER A 31 13.34 21.22 4.89
CA SER A 31 14.61 20.86 5.51
C SER A 31 14.83 19.35 5.39
N PRO A 32 16.07 18.85 5.58
CA PRO A 32 16.34 17.41 5.60
C PRO A 32 15.46 16.64 6.61
N ALA A 33 15.13 17.27 7.74
CA ALA A 33 14.24 16.69 8.75
C ALA A 33 12.81 16.55 8.23
N ASP A 34 12.29 17.56 7.53
CA ASP A 34 10.94 17.50 6.96
C ASP A 34 10.85 16.48 5.81
N PHE A 35 11.94 16.29 5.06
CA PHE A 35 12.04 15.21 4.06
C PHE A 35 12.01 13.83 4.71
N GLN A 36 12.75 13.65 5.81
CA GLN A 36 12.78 12.37 6.53
C GLN A 36 11.42 12.02 7.15
N MET A 37 10.70 13.01 7.68
CA MET A 37 9.33 12.81 8.17
C MET A 37 8.37 12.43 7.04
N MET A 38 8.40 13.18 5.94
CA MET A 38 7.61 12.92 4.72
C MET A 38 7.75 11.47 4.26
N ILE A 39 8.99 11.02 4.09
CA ILE A 39 9.25 9.71 3.52
C ILE A 39 8.89 8.59 4.51
N SER A 40 9.02 8.85 5.82
CA SER A 40 8.58 7.93 6.87
C SER A 40 7.06 7.74 6.84
N ASP A 41 6.29 8.82 6.71
CA ASP A 41 4.82 8.74 6.64
C ASP A 41 4.38 7.97 5.38
N VAL A 42 5.00 8.27 4.25
CA VAL A 42 4.77 7.56 2.98
C VAL A 42 5.09 6.06 3.12
N GLN A 43 6.22 5.70 3.72
CA GLN A 43 6.59 4.31 3.97
C GLN A 43 5.57 3.60 4.88
N THR A 44 5.11 4.27 5.94
CA THR A 44 4.09 3.73 6.86
C THR A 44 2.80 3.42 6.12
N TRP A 45 2.25 4.36 5.36
CA TRP A 45 0.98 4.15 4.66
C TRP A 45 1.07 3.10 3.55
N VAL A 46 2.13 3.08 2.74
CA VAL A 46 2.29 2.04 1.71
C VAL A 46 2.50 0.66 2.33
N SER A 47 3.17 0.57 3.49
CA SER A 47 3.34 -0.71 4.20
C SER A 47 2.02 -1.19 4.82
N ALA A 48 1.20 -0.27 5.33
CA ALA A 48 -0.15 -0.57 5.79
C ALA A 48 -1.01 -1.09 4.63
N ALA A 49 -0.95 -0.44 3.47
CA ALA A 49 -1.76 -0.82 2.31
C ALA A 49 -1.45 -2.24 1.84
N LEU A 50 -0.16 -2.60 1.85
CA LEU A 50 0.30 -3.96 1.55
C LEU A 50 -0.15 -4.98 2.60
N THR A 51 -0.22 -4.58 3.86
CA THR A 51 -0.70 -5.42 4.97
C THR A 51 -2.19 -5.71 4.79
N ASP A 52 -2.99 -4.70 4.49
CA ASP A 52 -4.44 -4.82 4.31
C ASP A 52 -4.78 -5.69 3.08
N GLU A 53 -4.06 -5.49 1.97
CA GLU A 53 -4.15 -6.35 0.77
C GLU A 53 -3.81 -7.82 1.10
N SER A 54 -2.76 -8.05 1.90
CA SER A 54 -2.36 -9.39 2.32
C SER A 54 -3.39 -10.03 3.25
N THR A 55 -3.92 -9.27 4.21
CA THR A 55 -4.99 -9.70 5.13
C THR A 55 -6.26 -10.08 4.37
N CYS A 56 -6.69 -9.24 3.42
CA CYS A 56 -7.82 -9.57 2.55
C CYS A 56 -7.54 -10.89 1.78
N ASN A 57 -6.33 -11.06 1.21
CA ASN A 57 -5.95 -12.25 0.46
C ASN A 57 -6.02 -13.53 1.33
N ASP A 58 -5.54 -13.44 2.57
CA ASP A 58 -5.55 -14.53 3.55
C ASP A 58 -6.97 -14.91 3.98
N GLY A 59 -7.90 -13.93 3.99
CA GLY A 59 -9.34 -14.17 4.17
C GLY A 59 -9.94 -15.12 3.11
N PHE A 60 -9.29 -15.29 1.96
CA PHE A 60 -9.66 -16.27 0.95
C PHE A 60 -8.90 -17.61 1.07
N ALA A 61 -8.03 -17.84 2.05
CA ALA A 61 -7.32 -19.14 2.15
C ALA A 61 -8.23 -20.33 2.53
N GLY A 62 -9.42 -20.07 3.08
CA GLY A 62 -10.36 -21.11 3.56
C GLY A 62 -11.03 -21.97 2.47
N LYS A 63 -11.37 -23.23 2.82
CA LYS A 63 -12.03 -24.21 1.92
C LYS A 63 -13.50 -23.90 1.61
N GLU A 64 -14.12 -22.99 2.36
CA GLU A 64 -15.56 -22.68 2.34
C GLU A 64 -16.04 -21.98 1.04
N MET A 65 -15.11 -21.52 0.19
CA MET A 65 -15.40 -20.74 -1.01
C MET A 65 -14.79 -21.35 -2.29
N ALA A 66 -14.94 -22.65 -2.53
CA ALA A 66 -14.43 -23.26 -3.76
C ALA A 66 -15.20 -22.71 -5.00
N GLY A 67 -14.52 -21.98 -5.90
CA GLY A 67 -15.14 -21.46 -7.12
C GLY A 67 -14.25 -20.52 -7.95
N GLU A 68 -14.60 -20.35 -9.22
CA GLU A 68 -13.89 -19.49 -10.19
C GLU A 68 -13.80 -18.02 -9.73
N THR A 69 -14.89 -17.48 -9.17
CA THR A 69 -14.95 -16.10 -8.66
C THR A 69 -13.90 -15.85 -7.58
N LYS A 70 -13.70 -16.79 -6.65
CA LYS A 70 -12.68 -16.67 -5.61
C LYS A 70 -11.29 -16.59 -6.22
N THR A 71 -10.97 -17.49 -7.17
CA THR A 71 -9.67 -17.50 -7.84
C THR A 71 -9.40 -16.19 -8.57
N VAL A 72 -10.41 -15.65 -9.26
CA VAL A 72 -10.31 -14.37 -9.96
C VAL A 72 -10.08 -13.21 -8.98
N VAL A 73 -10.83 -13.16 -7.88
CA VAL A 73 -10.67 -12.10 -6.87
C VAL A 73 -9.31 -12.19 -6.18
N ARG A 74 -8.89 -13.38 -5.76
CA ARG A 74 -7.58 -13.64 -5.16
C ARG A 74 -6.43 -13.20 -6.08
N GLY A 75 -6.49 -13.54 -7.36
CA GLY A 75 -5.47 -13.12 -8.33
C GLY A 75 -5.40 -11.59 -8.52
N LYS A 76 -6.53 -10.88 -8.39
CA LYS A 76 -6.54 -9.41 -8.41
C LYS A 76 -5.89 -8.84 -7.16
N ILE A 77 -6.20 -9.38 -5.98
CA ILE A 77 -5.61 -8.96 -4.70
C ILE A 77 -4.08 -9.21 -4.69
N GLU A 78 -3.63 -10.37 -5.17
CA GLU A 78 -2.21 -10.66 -5.33
C GLU A 78 -1.53 -9.66 -6.29
N THR A 79 -2.21 -9.29 -7.37
CA THR A 79 -1.68 -8.32 -8.32
C THR A 79 -1.48 -6.94 -7.69
N ILE A 80 -2.47 -6.44 -6.93
CA ILE A 80 -2.33 -5.13 -6.25
C ILE A 80 -1.27 -5.19 -5.16
N ALA A 81 -1.20 -6.26 -4.35
CA ALA A 81 -0.13 -6.47 -3.37
C ALA A 81 1.27 -6.42 -3.99
N HIS A 82 1.45 -7.03 -5.17
CA HIS A 82 2.70 -6.92 -5.90
C HIS A 82 3.02 -5.50 -6.36
N LEU A 83 2.02 -4.74 -6.83
CA LEU A 83 2.21 -3.34 -7.23
C LEU A 83 2.56 -2.46 -6.02
N THR A 84 1.88 -2.64 -4.89
CA THR A 84 2.13 -1.92 -3.64
C THR A 84 3.53 -2.25 -3.09
N SER A 85 3.94 -3.53 -3.14
CA SER A 85 5.30 -3.95 -2.79
C SER A 85 6.37 -3.31 -3.68
N ASN A 86 6.13 -3.24 -5.00
CA ASN A 86 7.03 -2.54 -5.92
C ASN A 86 7.12 -1.05 -5.60
N ALA A 87 6.00 -0.40 -5.29
CA ALA A 87 5.97 1.01 -4.89
C ALA A 87 6.79 1.23 -3.61
N LEU A 88 6.60 0.40 -2.58
CA LEU A 88 7.37 0.46 -1.33
C LEU A 88 8.88 0.31 -1.59
N ALA A 89 9.28 -0.62 -2.47
CA ALA A 89 10.68 -0.79 -2.84
C ALA A 89 11.26 0.47 -3.50
N LEU A 90 10.51 1.11 -4.41
CA LEU A 90 10.93 2.36 -5.05
C LEU A 90 11.03 3.52 -4.04
N ILE A 91 10.08 3.63 -3.12
CA ILE A 91 10.07 4.63 -2.04
C ILE A 91 11.30 4.45 -1.14
N ASN A 92 11.63 3.22 -0.76
CA ASN A 92 12.81 2.91 0.05
C ASN A 92 14.12 3.26 -0.69
N ALA A 93 14.19 2.99 -1.99
CA ALA A 93 15.34 3.37 -2.80
C ALA A 93 15.46 4.91 -2.92
N TYR A 94 14.34 5.60 -3.13
CA TYR A 94 14.30 7.06 -3.17
C TYR A 94 14.74 7.70 -1.84
N ALA A 95 14.26 7.18 -0.71
CA ALA A 95 14.69 7.61 0.62
C ALA A 95 16.21 7.53 0.76
N THR A 96 16.79 6.39 0.36
CA THR A 96 18.24 6.14 0.45
C THR A 96 19.07 7.07 -0.42
N LEU A 97 18.59 7.41 -1.63
CA LEU A 97 19.31 8.28 -2.57
C LEU A 97 19.28 9.77 -2.18
N HIS A 98 18.30 10.17 -1.38
CA HIS A 98 18.07 11.56 -0.98
C HIS A 98 18.35 11.82 0.51
N HIS A 99 19.03 10.89 1.17
CA HIS A 99 19.67 11.07 2.48
C HIS A 99 21.03 11.76 2.38
#